data_AF-A0A1E4RJL2-F1
#
_entry.id   AF-A0A1E4RJL2-F1
#
_cell.length_a   1.000
_cell.length_b   1.000
_cell.length_c   1.000
_cell.angle_alpha   90.00
_cell.angle_beta   90.00
_cell.angle_gamma   90.00
#
_symmetry.space_group_name_H-M   'P 1'
#
loop_
_entity.id
_entity.type
_entity.pdbx_description
1 polymer ?
#
loop_
_entity_poly.entity_id
_entity_poly.type
_entity_poly.pdbx_seq_one_letter_code
_entity_poly.pdbx_strand_id
1 'polypeptide(L)'
;MSRALSSSRVLIQEELIPATIIYSIQTGKVLHIEHQILDSKDEILKTFDISPNDYRDVSPYIIMPGLVDAHVHLNEPGRTEWEGFATGTQAAASGGVTTVIDMPLNAIPPTTTVANFNLKIDAAKGKTWVDVGFWGGLIPTNLNDLNPLISMGVRGFKGFLIDSGVDEFPAITPKYIRKAMQKVANKKTLLMFHAEMQPHVDNVHALLVEQIGNKTPNLNGLAEEIDDIDLGMSASFINRAPKPVLNLLAKHPHSDKNNILPNRKIDDSNLTDEQAKALAKSPYLAGSEPQFGKYARLANPNHDEYLKKQKENELTSPLAKTFDFDTEKLTHDHQKTPLSLAQQDNSLLENIDPTSYASFLASRPDNFETTAIAEIINCSTKFPNIPLHIVHLATYEAIPLIRAAKSQNLPISAETCFHYLSLTAEKINNCHTHFKCCPPIRTDENRKLLWKALRDDIITTVVSDHSPCTPDLKGLEKGDFFSAWGGISSVGFGLPILFTEGSKLSPPITIKEISKWCSWNTAKQVGLSHKKGKIDVGYDADFLIFDDECEYIIVNDETFFKNKLTAYDGMKFKGKVRQTFVRGNLVFDLKLGHSKVAQGSLILEPRFE
;
A
#
# COMPACT_ATOMS: atom_id res chain seq x y z
N MET A 1 2.97 -29.99 23.03
CA MET A 1 1.51 -30.08 23.25
C MET A 1 0.81 -29.83 21.93
N SER A 2 -0.06 -30.75 21.52
CA SER A 2 -0.80 -30.70 20.26
C SER A 2 -2.24 -30.28 20.52
N ARG A 3 -2.90 -29.69 19.52
CA ARG A 3 -4.30 -29.29 19.53
C ARG A 3 -4.93 -29.58 18.17
N ALA A 4 -6.25 -29.64 18.13
CA ALA A 4 -6.99 -29.88 16.91
C ALA A 4 -8.20 -28.96 16.76
N LEU A 5 -8.43 -28.51 15.53
CA LEU A 5 -9.60 -27.73 15.13
C LEU A 5 -10.26 -28.35 13.92
N SER A 6 -11.58 -28.56 13.99
CA SER A 6 -12.38 -29.04 12.87
C SER A 6 -13.36 -27.99 12.39
N SER A 7 -13.70 -28.07 11.11
CA SER A 7 -14.90 -27.43 10.58
C SER A 7 -15.42 -28.22 9.39
N SER A 8 -16.71 -28.11 9.12
CA SER A 8 -17.31 -28.49 7.84
C SER A 8 -16.79 -27.69 6.66
N ARG A 9 -16.07 -26.59 6.91
CA ARG A 9 -15.57 -25.64 5.90
C ARG A 9 -14.15 -25.19 6.23
N VAL A 10 -13.15 -25.95 5.80
CA VAL A 10 -11.73 -25.59 5.89
C VAL A 10 -11.19 -25.34 4.49
N LEU A 11 -10.51 -24.21 4.29
CA LEU A 11 -9.89 -23.87 3.01
C LEU A 11 -8.55 -24.60 2.87
N ILE A 12 -8.55 -25.73 2.15
CA ILE A 12 -7.38 -26.56 1.85
C ILE A 12 -7.20 -26.63 0.33
N GLN A 13 -5.98 -26.40 -0.17
CA GLN A 13 -5.64 -26.52 -1.60
C GLN A 13 -6.68 -25.88 -2.55
N GLU A 14 -7.22 -24.74 -2.15
CA GLU A 14 -8.21 -23.94 -2.87
C GLU A 14 -9.69 -24.39 -2.80
N GLU A 15 -10.02 -25.38 -1.98
CA GLU A 15 -11.40 -25.85 -1.80
C GLU A 15 -11.85 -25.72 -0.34
N LEU A 16 -13.14 -25.45 -0.14
CA LEU A 16 -13.76 -25.53 1.18
C LEU A 16 -14.28 -26.96 1.39
N ILE A 17 -13.61 -27.71 2.26
CA ILE A 17 -13.95 -29.11 2.57
C ILE A 17 -14.10 -29.32 4.08
N PRO A 18 -14.87 -30.33 4.53
CA PRO A 18 -14.81 -30.77 5.91
C PRO A 18 -13.41 -31.29 6.24
N ALA A 19 -12.79 -30.77 7.30
CA ALA A 19 -11.46 -31.21 7.71
C ALA A 19 -11.17 -30.96 9.20
N THR A 20 -10.19 -31.68 9.72
CA THR A 20 -9.58 -31.50 11.04
C THR A 20 -8.11 -31.13 10.88
N ILE A 21 -7.69 -29.99 11.42
CA ILE A 21 -6.29 -29.54 11.44
C ILE A 21 -5.69 -29.87 12.79
N ILE A 22 -4.62 -30.66 12.80
CA ILE A 22 -3.83 -31.00 13.98
C ILE A 22 -2.54 -30.17 13.96
N TYR A 23 -2.26 -29.44 15.04
CA TYR A 23 -1.12 -28.54 15.13
C TYR A 23 -0.47 -28.55 16.50
N SER A 24 0.80 -28.14 16.56
CA SER A 24 1.57 -28.05 17.80
C SER A 24 1.77 -26.60 18.22
N ILE A 25 1.35 -26.27 19.44
CA ILE A 25 1.56 -24.93 20.03
C ILE A 25 3.03 -24.71 20.46
N GLN A 26 3.81 -25.79 20.54
CA GLN A 26 5.22 -25.73 20.93
C GLN A 26 6.14 -25.46 19.74
N THR A 27 5.91 -26.15 18.63
CA THR A 27 6.66 -25.92 17.37
C THR A 27 6.06 -24.79 16.55
N GLY A 28 4.77 -24.50 16.76
CA GLY A 28 4.01 -23.55 15.98
C GLY A 28 3.58 -24.06 14.61
N LYS A 29 3.65 -25.37 14.36
CA LYS A 29 3.45 -25.99 13.05
C LYS A 29 2.17 -26.81 12.95
N VAL A 30 1.60 -26.85 11.76
CA VAL A 30 0.62 -27.87 11.37
C VAL A 30 1.33 -29.22 11.28
N LEU A 31 0.80 -30.22 11.97
CA LEU A 31 1.38 -31.56 12.06
C LEU A 31 0.68 -32.55 11.14
N HIS A 32 -0.65 -32.46 11.04
CA HIS A 32 -1.48 -33.37 10.24
C HIS A 32 -2.77 -32.66 9.82
N ILE A 33 -3.33 -33.07 8.68
CA ILE A 33 -4.62 -32.59 8.19
C ILE A 33 -5.42 -33.83 7.81
N GLU A 34 -6.60 -33.97 8.41
CA GLU A 34 -7.53 -35.04 8.12
C GLU A 34 -8.71 -34.48 7.32
N HIS A 35 -9.05 -35.06 6.17
CA HIS A 35 -10.09 -34.54 5.25
C HIS A 35 -11.50 -34.97 5.66
N GLN A 36 -11.76 -34.96 6.96
CA GLN A 36 -13.06 -35.19 7.58
C GLN A 36 -13.08 -34.54 8.98
N ILE A 37 -14.28 -34.32 9.51
CA ILE A 37 -14.45 -33.93 10.92
C ILE A 37 -14.28 -35.17 11.79
N LEU A 38 -13.35 -35.13 12.73
CA LEU A 38 -13.11 -36.23 13.67
C LEU A 38 -14.09 -36.21 14.85
N ASP A 39 -14.36 -37.38 15.43
CA ASP A 39 -14.99 -37.44 16.76
C ASP A 39 -13.96 -37.06 17.83
N SER A 40 -14.41 -36.46 18.92
CA SER A 40 -13.55 -36.11 20.07
C SER A 40 -12.75 -37.27 20.68
N LYS A 41 -13.13 -38.52 20.40
CA LYS A 41 -12.48 -39.75 20.88
C LYS A 41 -11.75 -40.53 19.78
N ASP A 42 -11.64 -39.96 18.58
CA ASP A 42 -11.00 -40.60 17.43
C ASP A 42 -9.55 -41.01 17.74
N GLU A 43 -9.13 -42.17 17.21
CA GLU A 43 -7.79 -42.73 17.44
C GLU A 43 -6.68 -41.85 16.84
N ILE A 44 -6.96 -41.10 15.77
CA ILE A 44 -6.01 -40.14 15.19
C ILE A 44 -5.66 -39.08 16.24
N LEU A 45 -6.63 -38.52 16.96
CA LEU A 45 -6.38 -37.51 17.99
C LEU A 45 -5.50 -38.06 19.12
N LYS A 46 -5.71 -39.33 19.52
CA LYS A 46 -4.90 -40.00 20.53
C LYS A 46 -3.45 -40.19 20.08
N THR A 47 -3.23 -40.47 18.79
CA THR A 47 -1.88 -40.61 18.21
C THR A 47 -1.05 -39.33 18.33
N PHE A 48 -1.70 -38.16 18.44
CA PHE A 48 -1.04 -36.86 18.63
C PHE A 48 -1.11 -36.35 20.08
N ASP A 49 -1.49 -37.21 21.04
CA ASP A 49 -1.67 -36.88 22.46
C ASP A 49 -2.68 -35.74 22.70
N ILE A 50 -3.75 -35.68 21.90
CA ILE A 50 -4.78 -34.64 22.00
C ILE A 50 -5.90 -35.13 22.91
N SER A 51 -6.13 -34.38 24.00
CA SER A 51 -7.27 -34.61 24.88
C SER A 51 -8.56 -34.04 24.28
N PRO A 52 -9.76 -34.51 24.69
CA PRO A 52 -11.02 -33.92 24.23
C PRO A 52 -11.15 -32.42 24.49
N ASN A 53 -10.44 -31.86 25.48
CA ASN A 53 -10.46 -30.42 25.77
C ASN A 53 -9.57 -29.59 24.83
N ASP A 54 -8.63 -30.25 24.15
CA ASP A 54 -7.71 -29.65 23.17
C ASP A 54 -8.23 -29.80 21.72
N TYR A 55 -9.43 -30.37 21.56
CA TYR A 55 -10.16 -30.53 20.32
C TYR A 55 -11.41 -29.64 20.29
N ARG A 56 -11.65 -28.93 19.19
CA ARG A 56 -12.89 -28.17 18.98
C ARG A 56 -13.37 -28.28 17.54
N ASP A 57 -14.64 -28.63 17.35
CA ASP A 57 -15.35 -28.41 16.10
C ASP A 57 -15.98 -27.01 16.12
N VAL A 58 -15.68 -26.21 15.10
CA VAL A 58 -16.14 -24.82 14.96
C VAL A 58 -17.09 -24.64 13.78
N SER A 59 -17.66 -25.73 13.27
CA SER A 59 -18.72 -25.69 12.27
C SER A 59 -19.89 -24.77 12.70
N PRO A 60 -20.52 -24.02 11.78
CA PRO A 60 -20.29 -23.99 10.32
C PRO A 60 -19.30 -22.91 9.86
N TYR A 61 -18.43 -22.40 10.74
CA TYR A 61 -17.52 -21.29 10.42
C TYR A 61 -16.36 -21.73 9.52
N ILE A 62 -15.86 -20.82 8.69
CA ILE A 62 -14.73 -21.10 7.81
C ILE A 62 -13.42 -21.10 8.61
N ILE A 63 -12.59 -22.12 8.43
CA ILE A 63 -11.16 -22.04 8.78
C ILE A 63 -10.37 -21.74 7.51
N MET A 64 -9.57 -20.68 7.50
CA MET A 64 -8.72 -20.32 6.36
C MET A 64 -7.33 -19.87 6.81
N PRO A 65 -6.32 -19.88 5.91
CA PRO A 65 -4.99 -19.39 6.25
C PRO A 65 -5.06 -17.95 6.77
N GLY A 66 -4.20 -17.65 7.75
CA GLY A 66 -4.04 -16.28 8.23
C GLY A 66 -3.65 -15.36 7.08
N LEU A 67 -4.14 -14.12 7.11
CA LEU A 67 -3.76 -13.11 6.12
C LEU A 67 -2.32 -12.64 6.40
N VAL A 68 -1.61 -12.27 5.35
CA VAL A 68 -0.30 -11.62 5.38
C VAL A 68 -0.47 -10.24 4.78
N ASP A 69 -0.38 -9.20 5.61
CA ASP A 69 -0.47 -7.81 5.17
C ASP A 69 0.93 -7.25 4.90
N ALA A 70 1.26 -7.05 3.64
CA ALA A 70 2.61 -6.65 3.24
C ALA A 70 2.85 -5.13 3.34
N HIS A 71 1.86 -4.33 3.75
CA HIS A 71 1.95 -2.88 3.73
C HIS A 71 1.24 -2.25 4.92
N VAL A 72 1.94 -2.15 6.05
CA VAL A 72 1.47 -1.43 7.24
C VAL A 72 2.52 -0.41 7.69
N HIS A 73 2.09 0.70 8.28
CA HIS A 73 2.99 1.71 8.85
C HIS A 73 2.83 1.73 10.36
N LEU A 74 3.71 1.01 11.06
CA LEU A 74 3.79 0.99 12.51
C LEU A 74 4.83 2.03 12.93
N ASN A 75 4.36 3.21 13.32
CA ASN A 75 5.13 4.45 13.45
C ASN A 75 6.04 4.51 14.71
N GLU A 76 6.42 3.35 15.25
CA GLU A 76 7.33 3.18 16.38
C GLU A 76 8.70 2.70 15.87
N PRO A 77 9.84 3.26 16.34
CA PRO A 77 9.99 4.35 17.31
C PRO A 77 9.67 5.74 16.73
N GLY A 78 9.58 6.75 17.59
CA GLY A 78 9.55 8.15 17.17
C GLY A 78 8.15 8.79 17.11
N ARG A 79 7.23 8.23 16.31
CA ARG A 79 5.84 8.72 16.16
C ARG A 79 4.84 7.76 16.80
N THR A 80 5.18 7.27 17.99
CA THR A 80 4.44 6.20 18.67
C THR A 80 2.97 6.56 18.95
N GLU A 81 2.66 7.85 19.05
CA GLU A 81 1.32 8.42 19.22
C GLU A 81 0.43 8.27 17.98
N TRP A 82 0.99 8.05 16.79
CA TRP A 82 0.23 7.76 15.58
C TRP A 82 -0.25 6.31 15.58
N GLU A 83 0.68 5.37 15.74
CA GLU A 83 0.41 3.94 15.92
C GLU A 83 1.70 3.23 16.36
N GLY A 84 1.57 2.20 17.20
CA GLY A 84 2.71 1.42 17.68
C GLY A 84 2.59 -0.06 17.31
N PHE A 85 3.64 -0.85 17.60
CA PHE A 85 3.62 -2.29 17.29
C PHE A 85 2.49 -3.01 18.01
N ALA A 86 2.22 -2.68 19.28
CA ALA A 86 1.20 -3.34 20.08
C ALA A 86 -0.20 -3.16 19.49
N THR A 87 -0.65 -1.91 19.36
CA THR A 87 -1.99 -1.56 18.88
C THR A 87 -2.19 -1.94 17.41
N GLY A 88 -1.20 -1.71 16.54
CA GLY A 88 -1.28 -2.10 15.13
C GLY A 88 -1.34 -3.62 14.94
N THR A 89 -0.53 -4.41 15.66
CA THR A 89 -0.58 -5.88 15.56
C THR A 89 -1.79 -6.49 16.25
N GLN A 90 -2.34 -5.84 17.29
CA GLN A 90 -3.64 -6.20 17.87
C GLN A 90 -4.78 -5.96 16.87
N ALA A 91 -4.79 -4.80 16.20
CA ALA A 91 -5.75 -4.52 15.14
C ALA A 91 -5.66 -5.54 14.00
N ALA A 92 -4.44 -5.87 13.55
CA ALA A 92 -4.19 -6.95 12.59
C ALA A 92 -4.78 -8.29 13.04
N ALA A 93 -4.45 -8.73 14.27
CA ALA A 93 -4.96 -9.98 14.83
C ALA A 93 -6.49 -10.01 14.90
N SER A 94 -7.14 -8.88 15.20
CA SER A 94 -8.61 -8.81 15.29
C SER A 94 -9.33 -9.11 13.96
N GLY A 95 -8.63 -8.90 12.85
CA GLY A 95 -9.13 -9.15 11.50
C GLY A 95 -8.58 -10.40 10.82
N GLY A 96 -7.96 -11.31 11.55
CA GLY A 96 -7.43 -12.55 10.98
C GLY A 96 -6.10 -12.40 10.25
N VAL A 97 -5.45 -11.25 10.37
CA VAL A 97 -4.06 -11.08 9.92
C VAL A 97 -3.14 -11.75 10.94
N THR A 98 -2.21 -12.56 10.45
CA THR A 98 -1.26 -13.34 11.27
C THR A 98 0.18 -12.94 11.01
N THR A 99 0.42 -12.14 9.97
CA THR A 99 1.72 -11.56 9.66
C THR A 99 1.53 -10.19 9.06
N VAL A 100 2.32 -9.23 9.51
CA VAL A 100 2.42 -7.90 8.90
C VAL A 100 3.87 -7.61 8.50
N ILE A 101 4.07 -6.88 7.41
CA ILE A 101 5.39 -6.35 7.05
C ILE A 101 5.35 -4.83 7.17
N ASP A 102 6.13 -4.33 8.12
CA ASP A 102 6.17 -2.93 8.47
C ASP A 102 7.01 -2.11 7.47
N MET A 103 6.45 -0.98 7.05
CA MET A 103 7.05 -0.03 6.12
C MET A 103 8.18 0.78 6.78
N PRO A 104 9.19 1.20 6.00
CA PRO A 104 10.42 1.74 6.56
C PRO A 104 10.35 3.21 6.97
N LEU A 105 9.28 3.91 6.60
CA LEU A 105 9.09 5.34 6.83
C LEU A 105 8.16 5.60 8.03
N ASN A 106 7.95 6.88 8.33
CA ASN A 106 7.15 7.42 9.44
C ASN A 106 7.68 7.14 10.86
N ALA A 107 8.39 6.04 11.08
CA ALA A 107 9.21 5.89 12.28
C ALA A 107 10.39 6.88 12.25
N ILE A 108 10.78 7.37 13.42
CA ILE A 108 11.94 8.26 13.60
C ILE A 108 12.97 7.54 14.50
N PRO A 109 14.17 7.21 13.99
CA PRO A 109 14.58 7.36 12.58
C PRO A 109 13.94 6.29 11.66
N PRO A 110 13.82 6.54 10.35
CA PRO A 110 13.28 5.58 9.39
C PRO A 110 14.26 4.42 9.17
N THR A 111 13.77 3.24 8.78
CA THR A 111 14.55 2.01 8.59
C THR A 111 15.40 2.05 7.31
N THR A 112 16.36 2.97 7.24
CA THR A 112 17.21 3.23 6.07
C THR A 112 18.67 2.83 6.26
N THR A 113 19.10 2.58 7.49
CA THR A 113 20.46 2.15 7.86
C THR A 113 20.42 0.97 8.83
N VAL A 114 21.53 0.27 8.99
CA VAL A 114 21.68 -0.81 9.99
C VAL A 114 21.38 -0.32 11.41
N ALA A 115 21.85 0.88 11.78
CA ALA A 115 21.61 1.45 13.10
C ALA A 115 20.11 1.71 13.33
N ASN A 116 19.44 2.31 12.35
CA ASN A 116 18.01 2.60 12.44
C ASN A 116 17.19 1.30 12.53
N PHE A 117 17.59 0.27 11.78
CA PHE A 117 16.92 -1.01 11.83
C PHE A 117 17.05 -1.71 13.19
N ASN A 118 18.22 -1.65 13.84
CA ASN A 118 18.37 -2.18 15.19
C ASN A 118 17.44 -1.48 16.20
N LEU A 119 17.31 -0.15 16.13
CA LEU A 119 16.37 0.60 16.97
C LEU A 119 14.92 0.16 16.75
N LYS A 120 14.53 -0.08 15.49
CA LYS A 120 13.21 -0.58 15.10
C LYS A 120 12.94 -1.98 15.66
N ILE A 121 13.90 -2.88 15.53
CA ILE A 121 13.84 -4.24 16.08
C ILE A 121 13.66 -4.17 17.60
N ASP A 122 14.44 -3.35 18.29
CA ASP A 122 14.37 -3.20 19.74
C ASP A 122 13.02 -2.63 20.19
N ALA A 123 12.45 -1.69 19.45
CA ALA A 123 11.15 -1.12 19.75
C ALA A 123 10.01 -2.15 19.60
N ALA A 124 10.12 -3.10 18.66
CA ALA A 124 9.13 -4.13 18.39
C ALA A 124 9.17 -5.33 19.35
N LYS A 125 10.35 -5.66 19.91
CA LYS A 125 10.55 -6.85 20.74
C LYS A 125 9.53 -6.96 21.87
N GLY A 126 8.81 -8.08 21.90
CA GLY A 126 7.83 -8.38 22.96
C GLY A 126 6.52 -7.59 22.89
N LYS A 127 6.28 -6.84 21.81
CA LYS A 127 5.08 -5.99 21.64
C LYS A 127 4.22 -6.38 20.43
N THR A 128 4.40 -7.58 19.87
CA THR A 128 3.75 -7.99 18.61
C THR A 128 2.79 -9.16 18.83
N TRP A 129 1.51 -8.99 18.51
CA TRP A 129 0.50 -10.06 18.59
C TRP A 129 0.47 -10.99 17.38
N VAL A 130 1.03 -10.52 16.26
CA VAL A 130 1.20 -11.27 15.01
C VAL A 130 2.67 -11.23 14.62
N ASP A 131 3.10 -12.11 13.71
CA ASP A 131 4.49 -12.08 13.25
C ASP A 131 4.77 -10.80 12.46
N VAL A 132 5.96 -10.21 12.64
CA VAL A 132 6.32 -8.92 12.03
C VAL A 132 7.62 -9.04 11.24
N GLY A 133 7.54 -8.77 9.94
CA GLY A 133 8.71 -8.51 9.10
C GLY A 133 8.91 -7.02 8.85
N PHE A 134 10.01 -6.65 8.20
CA PHE A 134 10.36 -5.25 7.96
C PHE A 134 10.82 -5.02 6.52
N TRP A 135 10.37 -3.92 5.93
CA TRP A 135 10.97 -3.35 4.74
C TRP A 135 12.13 -2.42 5.12
N GLY A 136 13.14 -2.35 4.26
CA GLY A 136 14.15 -1.29 4.29
C GLY A 136 13.72 -0.09 3.44
N GLY A 137 14.28 1.09 3.71
CA GLY A 137 14.02 2.29 2.90
C GLY A 137 15.04 2.48 1.77
N LEU A 138 14.60 3.06 0.66
CA LEU A 138 15.46 3.64 -0.38
C LEU A 138 15.42 5.16 -0.25
N ILE A 139 16.54 5.74 0.17
CA ILE A 139 16.75 7.19 0.17
C ILE A 139 18.04 7.51 -0.60
N PRO A 140 18.24 8.70 -1.18
CA PRO A 140 19.34 8.96 -2.10
C PRO A 140 20.76 8.73 -1.55
N THR A 141 20.92 8.63 -0.23
CA THR A 141 22.22 8.52 0.46
C THR A 141 22.56 7.13 0.98
N ASN A 142 21.67 6.13 0.89
CA ASN A 142 21.82 4.87 1.64
C ASN A 142 22.20 3.62 0.81
N LEU A 143 22.76 3.78 -0.40
CA LEU A 143 23.14 2.63 -1.24
C LEU A 143 24.06 1.63 -0.51
N ASN A 144 24.91 2.08 0.41
CA ASN A 144 25.85 1.22 1.13
C ASN A 144 25.18 0.36 2.21
N ASP A 145 24.01 0.76 2.70
CA ASP A 145 23.25 0.02 3.72
C ASP A 145 22.40 -1.11 3.14
N LEU A 146 22.12 -1.11 1.82
CA LEU A 146 21.20 -2.10 1.23
C LEU A 146 21.64 -3.55 1.45
N ASN A 147 22.91 -3.88 1.14
CA ASN A 147 23.39 -5.25 1.31
C ASN A 147 23.46 -5.69 2.79
N PRO A 148 23.96 -4.86 3.73
CA PRO A 148 23.86 -5.15 5.16
C PRO A 148 22.42 -5.36 5.66
N LEU A 149 21.47 -4.53 5.24
CA LEU A 149 20.07 -4.68 5.63
C LEU A 149 19.44 -5.98 5.11
N ILE A 150 19.76 -6.40 3.88
CA ILE A 150 19.36 -7.71 3.35
C ILE A 150 19.91 -8.84 4.24
N SER A 151 21.17 -8.75 4.65
CA SER A 151 21.78 -9.73 5.54
C SER A 151 21.14 -9.77 6.94
N MET A 152 20.53 -8.68 7.40
CA MET A 152 19.78 -8.62 8.65
C MET A 152 18.31 -9.08 8.53
N GLY A 153 17.85 -9.44 7.32
CA GLY A 153 16.53 -10.04 7.11
C GLY A 153 15.42 -9.08 6.67
N VAL A 154 15.72 -7.83 6.24
CA VAL A 154 14.68 -7.00 5.61
C VAL A 154 14.14 -7.71 4.37
N ARG A 155 12.84 -7.58 4.12
CA ARG A 155 12.15 -8.35 3.06
C ARG A 155 12.37 -7.76 1.66
N GLY A 156 12.87 -6.53 1.57
CA GLY A 156 13.04 -5.74 0.35
C GLY A 156 13.19 -4.26 0.70
N PHE A 157 13.07 -3.37 -0.29
CA PHE A 157 13.22 -1.93 -0.08
C PHE A 157 12.14 -1.10 -0.74
N LYS A 158 11.59 -0.13 0.00
CA LYS A 158 10.56 0.82 -0.45
C LYS A 158 11.18 2.20 -0.72
N GLY A 159 10.84 2.82 -1.85
CA GLY A 159 11.16 4.20 -2.18
C GLY A 159 9.97 5.00 -2.71
N PHE A 160 10.12 6.33 -2.80
CA PHE A 160 9.12 7.23 -3.40
C PHE A 160 9.70 7.91 -4.64
N LEU A 161 8.89 8.06 -5.70
CA LEU A 161 9.26 8.84 -6.89
C LEU A 161 8.71 10.27 -6.86
N ILE A 162 8.00 10.61 -5.78
CA ILE A 162 7.50 11.95 -5.46
C ILE A 162 7.79 12.23 -3.98
N ASP A 163 7.62 13.47 -3.55
CA ASP A 163 7.84 13.82 -2.16
C ASP A 163 6.91 13.05 -1.21
N SER A 164 7.48 12.47 -0.15
CA SER A 164 6.76 11.63 0.81
C SER A 164 6.02 12.40 1.91
N GLY A 165 6.32 13.69 2.09
CA GLY A 165 5.82 14.50 3.22
C GLY A 165 6.70 14.57 4.45
N VAL A 166 7.71 13.72 4.54
CA VAL A 166 8.62 13.66 5.67
C VAL A 166 10.06 13.80 5.19
N ASP A 167 10.81 14.69 5.82
CA ASP A 167 12.14 15.06 5.34
C ASP A 167 13.17 13.94 5.50
N GLU A 168 12.97 13.06 6.48
CA GLU A 168 13.82 11.89 6.72
C GLU A 168 13.69 10.81 5.64
N PHE A 169 12.67 10.88 4.76
CA PHE A 169 12.42 9.90 3.71
C PHE A 169 12.25 10.54 2.31
N PRO A 170 13.29 11.21 1.79
CA PRO A 170 13.22 11.97 0.53
C PRO A 170 13.02 11.07 -0.70
N ALA A 171 12.40 11.65 -1.73
CA ALA A 171 12.17 10.99 -3.02
C ALA A 171 13.47 10.56 -3.71
N ILE A 172 13.40 9.46 -4.45
CA ILE A 172 14.48 8.92 -5.28
C ILE A 172 14.19 9.14 -6.77
N THR A 173 15.23 9.08 -7.60
CA THR A 173 15.11 9.27 -9.06
C THR A 173 15.24 7.93 -9.80
N PRO A 174 14.79 7.84 -11.07
CA PRO A 174 15.07 6.67 -11.92
C PRO A 174 16.57 6.35 -12.07
N LYS A 175 17.45 7.36 -11.94
CA LYS A 175 18.91 7.14 -11.89
C LYS A 175 19.32 6.42 -10.60
N TYR A 176 18.72 6.77 -9.47
CA TYR A 176 18.96 6.08 -8.19
C TYR A 176 18.44 4.64 -8.22
N ILE A 177 17.24 4.40 -8.77
CA ILE A 177 16.67 3.05 -8.92
C ILE A 177 17.67 2.13 -9.61
N ARG A 178 18.25 2.55 -10.74
CA ARG A 178 19.25 1.77 -11.47
C ARG A 178 20.51 1.47 -10.64
N LYS A 179 20.99 2.43 -9.84
CA LYS A 179 22.13 2.21 -8.93
C LYS A 179 21.79 1.22 -7.81
N ALA A 180 20.58 1.30 -7.25
CA ALA A 180 20.10 0.36 -6.24
C ALA A 180 19.99 -1.05 -6.83
N MET A 181 19.42 -1.21 -8.03
CA MET A 181 19.34 -2.48 -8.76
C MET A 181 20.74 -3.08 -8.99
N GLN A 182 21.72 -2.28 -9.39
CA GLN A 182 23.12 -2.73 -9.51
C GLN A 182 23.69 -3.21 -8.18
N LYS A 183 23.42 -2.49 -7.08
CA LYS A 183 23.95 -2.80 -5.75
C LYS A 183 23.42 -4.15 -5.22
N VAL A 184 22.16 -4.48 -5.52
CA VAL A 184 21.47 -5.68 -5.02
C VAL A 184 21.41 -6.82 -6.04
N ALA A 185 22.09 -6.71 -7.18
CA ALA A 185 21.87 -7.57 -8.34
C ALA A 185 21.99 -9.09 -8.07
N ASN A 186 22.79 -9.49 -7.08
CA ASN A 186 23.06 -10.88 -6.71
C ASN A 186 22.43 -11.27 -5.36
N LYS A 187 21.40 -10.54 -4.93
CA LYS A 187 20.71 -10.76 -3.65
C LYS A 187 19.25 -11.14 -3.91
N LYS A 188 18.73 -12.06 -3.10
CA LYS A 188 17.29 -12.34 -3.05
C LYS A 188 16.60 -11.17 -2.36
N THR A 189 16.07 -10.25 -3.14
CA THR A 189 15.41 -9.04 -2.64
C THR A 189 14.41 -8.51 -3.67
N LEU A 190 13.62 -7.53 -3.23
CA LEU A 190 12.60 -6.85 -4.01
C LEU A 190 12.78 -5.34 -3.81
N LEU A 191 12.64 -4.55 -4.88
CA LEU A 191 12.55 -3.08 -4.77
C LEU A 191 11.11 -2.65 -5.09
N MET A 192 10.54 -1.78 -4.27
CA MET A 192 9.15 -1.37 -4.39
C MET A 192 8.99 0.15 -4.31
N PHE A 193 7.96 0.67 -4.96
CA PHE A 193 7.87 2.10 -5.20
C PHE A 193 6.46 2.64 -4.98
N HIS A 194 6.36 3.72 -4.19
CA HIS A 194 5.26 4.66 -4.35
C HIS A 194 5.45 5.34 -5.70
N ALA A 195 4.65 4.92 -6.67
CA ALA A 195 4.82 5.30 -8.06
C ALA A 195 3.87 6.43 -8.42
N GLU A 196 4.15 7.64 -7.91
CA GLU A 196 3.61 8.89 -8.46
C GLU A 196 4.80 9.75 -8.89
N MET A 197 4.70 10.45 -10.02
CA MET A 197 5.73 11.36 -10.53
C MET A 197 5.08 12.41 -11.43
N GLN A 198 5.34 13.69 -11.15
CA GLN A 198 4.91 14.76 -12.06
C GLN A 198 5.62 14.61 -13.42
N PRO A 199 4.88 14.69 -14.53
CA PRO A 199 5.48 14.60 -15.86
C PRO A 199 6.43 15.78 -16.14
N HIS A 200 7.63 15.50 -16.68
CA HIS A 200 8.56 16.55 -17.10
C HIS A 200 8.19 17.10 -18.48
N VAL A 201 8.22 18.44 -18.63
CA VAL A 201 7.85 19.15 -19.87
C VAL A 201 8.89 18.94 -21.00
N ASP A 202 10.16 18.71 -20.65
CA ASP A 202 11.28 18.72 -21.60
C ASP A 202 11.29 17.57 -22.64
N ASN A 203 10.61 16.44 -22.35
CA ASN A 203 10.58 15.29 -23.27
C ASN A 203 9.71 15.52 -24.52
N VAL A 204 8.78 16.48 -24.47
CA VAL A 204 7.91 16.81 -25.62
C VAL A 204 8.73 17.45 -26.74
N HIS A 205 9.69 18.31 -26.38
CA HIS A 205 10.51 19.04 -27.34
C HIS A 205 11.53 18.15 -28.07
N ALA A 206 12.09 17.15 -27.39
CA ALA A 206 13.10 16.26 -27.97
C ALA A 206 12.50 15.26 -28.98
N LEU A 207 11.29 14.76 -28.74
CA LEU A 207 10.60 13.82 -29.64
C LEU A 207 10.06 14.50 -30.90
N LEU A 208 9.58 15.74 -30.81
CA LEU A 208 9.17 16.55 -31.97
C LEU A 208 10.32 16.82 -32.95
N VAL A 209 11.54 17.05 -32.44
CA VAL A 209 12.74 17.26 -33.26
C VAL A 209 13.17 15.99 -33.99
N GLU A 210 13.05 14.82 -33.36
CA GLU A 210 13.38 13.52 -33.99
C GLU A 210 12.34 13.09 -35.04
N GLN A 211 11.04 13.38 -34.85
CA GLN A 211 9.98 12.94 -35.77
C GLN A 211 9.80 13.85 -37.00
N ILE A 212 10.07 15.16 -36.88
CA ILE A 212 9.76 16.13 -37.96
C ILE A 212 10.97 16.39 -38.87
N GLY A 213 12.19 15.98 -38.47
CA GLY A 213 13.39 16.02 -39.32
C GLY A 213 13.71 17.41 -39.87
N ASN A 214 14.46 18.23 -39.13
CA ASN A 214 15.16 19.45 -39.58
C ASN A 214 14.46 20.33 -40.65
N LYS A 215 13.14 20.47 -40.58
CA LYS A 215 12.42 21.57 -41.21
C LYS A 215 11.75 22.35 -40.11
N THR A 216 12.11 23.62 -39.96
CA THR A 216 11.44 24.59 -39.09
C THR A 216 10.16 25.08 -39.77
N PRO A 217 8.95 24.74 -39.29
CA PRO A 217 7.78 25.54 -39.56
C PRO A 217 7.50 26.44 -38.34
N ASN A 218 6.60 27.40 -38.50
CA ASN A 218 6.20 28.33 -37.46
C ASN A 218 5.46 27.56 -36.33
N LEU A 219 6.14 27.34 -35.19
CA LEU A 219 5.76 26.38 -34.13
C LEU A 219 4.78 26.92 -33.08
N ASN A 220 4.36 28.19 -33.17
CA ASN A 220 3.52 28.78 -32.11
C ASN A 220 2.06 28.30 -32.14
N GLY A 221 1.54 27.81 -33.29
CA GLY A 221 0.13 27.37 -33.40
C GLY A 221 -0.12 25.87 -33.22
N LEU A 222 0.87 25.02 -33.53
CA LEU A 222 0.74 23.55 -33.45
C LEU A 222 1.08 22.99 -32.06
N ALA A 223 1.81 23.73 -31.23
CA ALA A 223 2.05 23.37 -29.84
C ALA A 223 0.79 23.56 -28.97
N GLU A 224 -0.05 24.55 -29.30
CA GLU A 224 -1.31 24.82 -28.60
C GLU A 224 -2.41 23.81 -28.95
N GLU A 225 -2.47 23.31 -30.19
CA GLU A 225 -3.47 22.31 -30.64
C GLU A 225 -3.16 20.86 -30.21
N ILE A 226 -1.98 20.57 -29.64
CA ILE A 226 -1.56 19.23 -29.17
C ILE A 226 -1.64 19.11 -27.63
N ASP A 227 -1.92 20.21 -26.92
CA ASP A 227 -2.24 20.23 -25.48
C ASP A 227 -3.70 19.83 -25.18
N ASP A 228 -4.46 19.56 -26.25
CA ASP A 228 -5.81 19.02 -26.18
C ASP A 228 -5.77 17.50 -26.01
N ILE A 229 -6.23 17.11 -24.82
CA ILE A 229 -6.72 15.77 -24.45
C ILE A 229 -5.59 14.77 -24.18
N ASP A 230 -5.26 14.60 -22.89
CA ASP A 230 -5.68 13.38 -22.17
C ASP A 230 -5.14 13.28 -20.74
N LEU A 231 -6.05 12.94 -19.83
CA LEU A 231 -5.81 12.64 -18.43
C LEU A 231 -5.43 11.15 -18.21
N GLY A 232 -4.74 10.52 -19.18
CA GLY A 232 -4.25 9.16 -19.05
C GLY A 232 -3.47 8.57 -20.23
N MET A 233 -3.68 7.27 -20.51
CA MET A 233 -2.99 6.49 -21.56
C MET A 233 -3.39 6.84 -23.02
N SER A 234 -3.48 8.10 -23.43
CA SER A 234 -3.66 8.50 -24.84
C SER A 234 -2.34 8.78 -25.57
N ALA A 235 -2.46 9.32 -26.79
CA ALA A 235 -1.44 10.08 -27.51
C ALA A 235 -0.52 10.94 -26.59
N SER A 236 -1.02 11.55 -25.52
CA SER A 236 -0.21 12.34 -24.59
C SER A 236 0.75 11.47 -23.76
N PHE A 237 0.36 10.26 -23.36
CA PHE A 237 1.26 9.30 -22.70
C PHE A 237 2.30 8.74 -23.69
N ILE A 238 1.87 8.41 -24.92
CA ILE A 238 2.76 7.92 -25.98
C ILE A 238 3.89 8.92 -26.23
N ASN A 239 3.60 10.23 -26.19
CA ASN A 239 4.60 11.27 -26.41
C ASN A 239 5.56 11.49 -25.23
N ARG A 240 5.30 10.92 -24.04
CA ARG A 240 6.09 11.16 -22.82
C ARG A 240 6.80 9.92 -22.30
N ALA A 241 6.30 8.73 -22.60
CA ALA A 241 6.85 7.48 -22.07
C ALA A 241 8.22 7.14 -22.68
N PRO A 242 9.13 6.50 -21.92
CA PRO A 242 10.42 6.07 -22.45
C PRO A 242 10.27 5.15 -23.66
N LYS A 243 11.14 5.30 -24.67
CA LYS A 243 11.14 4.49 -25.91
C LYS A 243 11.04 2.97 -25.69
N PRO A 244 11.73 2.36 -24.70
CA PRO A 244 11.54 0.94 -24.39
C PRO A 244 10.08 0.60 -24.04
N VAL A 245 9.40 1.45 -23.28
CA VAL A 245 7.99 1.27 -22.88
C VAL A 245 7.06 1.40 -24.08
N LEU A 246 7.30 2.37 -24.97
CA LEU A 246 6.54 2.50 -26.22
C LEU A 246 6.66 1.25 -27.09
N ASN A 247 7.87 0.68 -27.19
CA ASN A 247 8.10 -0.56 -27.92
C ASN A 247 7.38 -1.76 -27.28
N LEU A 248 7.29 -1.81 -25.93
CA LEU A 248 6.52 -2.84 -25.22
C LEU A 248 5.04 -2.76 -25.58
N LEU A 249 4.47 -1.55 -25.53
CA LEU A 249 3.06 -1.32 -25.86
C LEU A 249 2.74 -1.59 -27.33
N ALA A 250 3.62 -1.19 -28.26
CA ALA A 250 3.43 -1.43 -29.70
C ALA A 250 3.41 -2.92 -30.08
N LYS A 251 4.16 -3.77 -29.35
CA LYS A 251 4.17 -5.23 -29.54
C LYS A 251 2.94 -5.93 -28.97
N HIS A 252 2.20 -5.25 -28.11
CA HIS A 252 1.00 -5.78 -27.48
C HIS A 252 -0.18 -4.82 -27.74
N PRO A 253 -0.53 -4.57 -29.03
CA PRO A 253 -1.61 -3.66 -29.37
C PRO A 253 -2.86 -4.12 -28.63
N HIS A 254 -3.53 -3.18 -27.96
CA HIS A 254 -4.76 -3.42 -27.21
C HIS A 254 -5.75 -4.24 -28.07
N SER A 255 -5.85 -5.54 -27.80
CA SER A 255 -6.80 -6.43 -28.50
C SER A 255 -8.23 -6.28 -27.96
N ASP A 256 -8.41 -5.55 -26.85
CA ASP A 256 -9.71 -5.29 -26.26
C ASP A 256 -10.39 -4.10 -26.94
N LYS A 257 -11.09 -4.37 -28.06
CA LYS A 257 -11.98 -3.41 -28.73
C LYS A 257 -13.14 -2.90 -27.85
N ASN A 258 -13.28 -3.42 -26.63
CA ASN A 258 -14.34 -3.08 -25.67
C ASN A 258 -13.89 -2.18 -24.49
N ASN A 259 -12.61 -1.79 -24.42
CA ASN A 259 -12.10 -0.94 -23.33
C ASN A 259 -11.85 0.49 -23.85
N ILE A 260 -12.93 1.23 -24.09
CA ILE A 260 -12.86 2.69 -24.19
C ILE A 260 -12.50 3.19 -22.78
N LEU A 261 -11.42 3.97 -22.64
CA LEU A 261 -11.10 4.64 -21.38
C LEU A 261 -12.30 5.50 -20.99
N PRO A 262 -12.94 5.26 -19.82
CA PRO A 262 -14.13 6.01 -19.45
C PRO A 262 -13.87 7.52 -19.36
N ASN A 263 -14.88 8.31 -19.66
CA ASN A 263 -14.80 9.78 -19.63
C ASN A 263 -14.68 10.24 -18.17
N ARG A 264 -13.59 10.96 -17.85
CA ARG A 264 -12.97 11.02 -16.51
C ARG A 264 -13.43 12.15 -15.59
N LYS A 265 -14.66 12.64 -15.71
CA LYS A 265 -15.13 13.71 -14.82
C LYS A 265 -16.03 13.13 -13.74
N ILE A 266 -15.76 13.50 -12.49
CA ILE A 266 -16.82 13.50 -11.48
C ILE A 266 -17.80 14.57 -11.99
N ASP A 267 -18.94 14.15 -12.54
CA ASP A 267 -19.91 15.04 -13.19
C ASP A 267 -20.38 16.20 -12.29
N ASP A 268 -20.26 16.07 -10.97
CA ASP A 268 -20.56 17.10 -9.98
C ASP A 268 -19.38 18.04 -9.62
N SER A 269 -18.22 17.92 -10.29
CA SER A 269 -17.10 18.82 -10.03
C SER A 269 -17.26 20.14 -10.79
N ASN A 270 -17.43 21.25 -10.07
CA ASN A 270 -17.44 22.62 -10.62
C ASN A 270 -16.08 23.09 -11.18
N LEU A 271 -15.18 22.15 -11.54
CA LEU A 271 -13.82 22.43 -12.00
C LEU A 271 -13.78 22.50 -13.52
N THR A 272 -13.22 23.59 -14.06
CA THR A 272 -12.88 23.64 -15.49
C THR A 272 -11.66 22.77 -15.78
N ASP A 273 -11.48 22.37 -17.04
CA ASP A 273 -10.30 21.59 -17.44
C ASP A 273 -8.99 22.35 -17.21
N GLU A 274 -9.01 23.68 -17.39
CA GLU A 274 -7.87 24.55 -17.10
C GLU A 274 -7.53 24.56 -15.60
N GLN A 275 -8.54 24.60 -14.73
CA GLN A 275 -8.36 24.52 -13.29
C GLN A 275 -7.80 23.18 -12.85
N ALA A 276 -8.32 22.07 -13.40
CA ALA A 276 -7.79 20.74 -13.11
C ALA A 276 -6.32 20.61 -13.55
N LYS A 277 -5.97 21.10 -14.75
CA LYS A 277 -4.58 21.15 -15.24
C LYS A 277 -3.70 22.02 -14.33
N ALA A 278 -4.20 23.17 -13.88
CA ALA A 278 -3.48 24.08 -12.99
C ALA A 278 -3.21 23.45 -11.61
N LEU A 279 -4.19 22.72 -11.05
CA LEU A 279 -4.02 21.97 -9.80
C LEU A 279 -2.92 20.91 -9.93
N ALA A 280 -2.96 20.10 -10.98
CA ALA A 280 -1.97 19.03 -11.22
C ALA A 280 -0.55 19.56 -11.45
N LYS A 281 -0.39 20.73 -12.06
CA LYS A 281 0.93 21.34 -12.34
C LYS A 281 1.53 22.08 -11.15
N SER A 282 0.76 22.34 -10.09
CA SER A 282 1.23 23.10 -8.95
C SER A 282 2.33 22.36 -8.17
N PRO A 283 3.50 22.97 -7.94
CA PRO A 283 4.57 22.35 -7.15
C PRO A 283 4.19 22.22 -5.67
N TYR A 284 3.28 23.06 -5.16
CA TYR A 284 2.84 23.02 -3.77
C TYR A 284 1.89 21.86 -3.45
N LEU A 285 1.26 21.28 -4.48
CA LEU A 285 0.25 20.23 -4.36
C LEU A 285 0.77 18.84 -4.78
N ALA A 286 2.02 18.78 -5.26
CA ALA A 286 2.63 17.57 -5.82
C ALA A 286 2.98 16.52 -4.76
N GLY A 287 3.37 16.92 -3.56
CA GLY A 287 3.78 15.99 -2.50
C GLY A 287 2.66 15.06 -2.08
N SER A 288 2.98 13.79 -1.78
CA SER A 288 2.01 12.82 -1.28
C SER A 288 1.37 13.26 0.04
N GLU A 289 2.06 14.12 0.78
CA GLU A 289 1.58 14.71 2.01
C GLU A 289 1.91 16.20 2.04
N PRO A 290 1.20 17.00 2.87
CA PRO A 290 1.42 18.44 2.95
C PRO A 290 2.86 18.75 3.36
N GLN A 291 3.58 19.51 2.52
CA GLN A 291 4.95 19.96 2.79
C GLN A 291 5.02 21.26 3.59
N PHE A 292 3.91 22.01 3.65
CA PHE A 292 3.86 23.34 4.23
C PHE A 292 2.64 23.49 5.16
N GLY A 293 2.70 24.49 6.05
CA GLY A 293 1.60 24.85 6.92
C GLY A 293 1.61 24.16 8.29
N LYS A 294 0.47 24.24 8.99
CA LYS A 294 0.32 23.76 10.39
C LYS A 294 0.55 22.25 10.50
N TYR A 295 -0.14 21.45 9.68
CA TYR A 295 -0.13 19.99 9.82
C TYR A 295 1.19 19.37 9.37
N ALA A 296 1.86 19.93 8.37
CA ALA A 296 3.22 19.53 7.98
C ALA A 296 4.21 19.67 9.16
N ARG A 297 4.15 20.80 9.88
CA ARG A 297 4.98 21.04 11.08
C ARG A 297 4.64 20.10 12.24
N LEU A 298 3.36 19.83 12.46
CA LEU A 298 2.93 18.87 13.48
C LEU A 298 3.42 17.45 13.16
N ALA A 299 3.49 17.07 11.89
CA ALA A 299 4.03 15.78 11.46
C ALA A 299 5.57 15.72 11.52
N ASN A 300 6.24 16.86 11.39
CA ASN A 300 7.70 16.99 11.37
C ASN A 300 8.18 17.98 12.47
N PRO A 301 8.12 17.61 13.76
CA PRO A 301 8.45 18.54 14.85
C PRO A 301 9.92 18.99 14.84
N ASN A 302 10.82 18.22 14.21
CA ASN A 302 12.25 18.54 14.08
C ASN A 302 12.58 19.20 12.72
N HIS A 303 11.58 19.63 11.93
CA HIS A 303 11.78 20.22 10.61
C HIS A 303 12.80 21.37 10.62
N ASP A 304 12.66 22.29 11.58
CA ASP A 304 13.54 23.46 11.69
C ASP A 304 14.99 23.09 12.06
N GLU A 305 15.17 22.07 12.93
CA GLU A 305 16.50 21.55 13.28
C GLU A 305 17.14 20.82 12.09
N TYR A 306 16.34 20.08 11.32
CA TYR A 306 16.79 19.42 10.09
C TYR A 306 17.24 20.44 9.03
N LEU A 307 16.43 21.49 8.79
CA LEU A 307 16.79 22.60 7.89
C LEU A 307 18.08 23.29 8.34
N LYS A 308 18.26 23.51 9.65
CA LYS A 308 19.47 24.10 10.21
C LYS A 308 20.70 23.23 9.95
N LYS A 309 20.64 21.93 10.23
CA LYS A 309 21.75 20.99 9.98
C LYS A 309 22.05 20.80 8.49
N GLN A 310 21.04 20.94 7.61
CA GLN A 310 21.26 21.00 6.16
C GLN A 310 22.04 22.26 5.75
N LYS A 311 21.65 23.44 6.24
CA LYS A 311 22.36 24.72 5.97
C LYS A 311 23.81 24.70 6.47
N GLU A 312 24.06 24.02 7.59
CA GLU A 312 25.39 23.88 8.20
C GLU A 312 26.26 22.80 7.52
N ASN A 313 25.78 22.14 6.45
CA ASN A 313 26.45 21.02 5.77
C ASN A 313 26.77 19.82 6.69
N GLU A 314 26.15 19.71 7.86
CA GLU A 314 26.36 18.58 8.79
C GLU A 314 25.57 17.32 8.36
N LEU A 315 24.49 17.52 7.59
CA LEU A 315 23.73 16.47 6.91
C LEU A 315 23.98 16.55 5.40
N THR A 316 25.13 16.02 4.94
CA THR A 316 25.46 16.01 3.49
C THR A 316 24.64 14.96 2.75
N SER A 317 23.39 15.26 2.42
CA SER A 317 22.79 14.69 1.21
C SER A 317 23.13 15.62 0.05
N PRO A 318 23.86 15.20 -0.99
CA PRO A 318 24.05 15.97 -2.22
C PRO A 318 22.75 16.28 -2.98
N LEU A 319 21.61 15.82 -2.45
CA LEU A 319 20.25 15.97 -2.96
C LEU A 319 19.30 16.53 -1.88
N ALA A 320 19.83 17.03 -0.76
CA ALA A 320 19.11 17.93 0.12
C ALA A 320 18.63 19.11 -0.73
N LYS A 321 17.33 19.37 -0.71
CA LYS A 321 16.69 20.44 -1.47
C LYS A 321 17.40 21.77 -1.17
N THR A 322 18.13 22.33 -2.14
CA THR A 322 18.17 23.79 -2.26
C THR A 322 16.81 24.18 -2.83
N PHE A 323 15.78 24.17 -1.99
CA PHE A 323 14.59 24.91 -2.34
C PHE A 323 15.00 26.38 -2.34
N ASP A 324 15.02 27.00 -3.51
CA ASP A 324 15.14 28.46 -3.68
C ASP A 324 13.83 29.16 -3.29
N PHE A 325 13.11 28.58 -2.32
CA PHE A 325 11.98 29.19 -1.65
C PHE A 325 12.51 29.68 -0.32
N ASP A 326 12.22 30.94 0.00
CA ASP A 326 12.51 31.55 1.29
C ASP A 326 11.67 30.85 2.38
N THR A 327 12.07 29.63 2.73
CA THR A 327 11.36 28.72 3.65
C THR A 327 11.17 29.36 5.01
N GLU A 328 12.07 30.26 5.42
CA GLU A 328 11.91 31.07 6.64
C GLU A 328 10.65 31.97 6.58
N LYS A 329 10.28 32.52 5.41
CA LYS A 329 9.04 33.30 5.25
C LYS A 329 7.78 32.43 5.20
N LEU A 330 7.89 31.20 4.73
CA LEU A 330 6.76 30.25 4.59
C LEU A 330 6.51 29.43 5.86
N THR A 331 7.52 29.31 6.73
CA THR A 331 7.46 28.58 8.01
C THR A 331 6.94 29.42 9.16
N HIS A 332 7.01 30.76 9.09
CA HIS A 332 6.58 31.64 10.18
C HIS A 332 5.11 32.08 10.08
N ASP A 333 4.48 31.94 8.91
CA ASP A 333 3.11 32.38 8.73
C ASP A 333 2.13 31.28 9.15
N HIS A 334 1.42 31.48 10.26
CA HIS A 334 0.38 30.59 10.78
C HIS A 334 -0.84 30.45 9.83
N GLN A 335 -0.85 31.10 8.65
CA GLN A 335 -2.03 31.28 7.82
C GLN A 335 -1.98 30.67 6.40
N LYS A 336 -0.83 30.22 5.87
CA LYS A 336 -0.77 29.74 4.47
C LYS A 336 -0.87 28.21 4.35
N THR A 337 -1.88 27.73 3.63
CA THR A 337 -2.11 26.32 3.28
C THR A 337 -1.43 26.00 1.94
N PRO A 338 -1.20 24.72 1.61
CA PRO A 338 -0.65 24.36 0.29
C PRO A 338 -1.48 24.92 -0.87
N LEU A 339 -2.82 24.88 -0.77
CA LEU A 339 -3.69 25.47 -1.78
C LEU A 339 -3.57 27.00 -1.82
N SER A 340 -3.50 27.68 -0.68
CA SER A 340 -3.42 29.15 -0.69
C SER A 340 -2.12 29.68 -1.29
N LEU A 341 -1.03 28.91 -1.23
CA LEU A 341 0.19 29.20 -1.99
C LEU A 341 -0.01 29.01 -3.49
N ALA A 342 -0.64 27.90 -3.89
CA ALA A 342 -0.96 27.66 -5.30
C ALA A 342 -1.89 28.74 -5.88
N GLN A 343 -2.83 29.25 -5.08
CA GLN A 343 -3.74 30.34 -5.44
C GLN A 343 -3.03 31.68 -5.62
N GLN A 344 -1.99 31.96 -4.83
CA GLN A 344 -1.17 33.16 -4.99
C GLN A 344 -0.36 33.14 -6.29
N ASP A 345 0.10 31.96 -6.70
CA ASP A 345 0.95 31.80 -7.89
C ASP A 345 0.15 31.64 -9.19
N ASN A 346 -1.11 31.22 -9.12
CA ASN A 346 -1.94 30.98 -10.30
C ASN A 346 -3.39 31.42 -10.08
N SER A 347 -3.81 32.48 -10.79
CA SER A 347 -5.15 33.07 -10.70
C SER A 347 -6.27 32.12 -11.12
N LEU A 348 -6.00 31.08 -11.93
CA LEU A 348 -6.99 30.05 -12.25
C LEU A 348 -7.49 29.32 -10.99
N LEU A 349 -6.66 29.28 -9.94
CA LEU A 349 -6.93 28.55 -8.71
C LEU A 349 -7.66 29.38 -7.64
N GLU A 350 -7.84 30.69 -7.84
CA GLU A 350 -8.33 31.64 -6.83
C GLU A 350 -9.62 31.17 -6.13
N ASN A 351 -10.55 30.58 -6.90
CA ASN A 351 -11.87 30.15 -6.41
C ASN A 351 -11.98 28.63 -6.14
N ILE A 352 -10.86 27.91 -6.08
CA ILE A 352 -10.86 26.48 -5.79
C ILE A 352 -11.24 26.25 -4.33
N ASP A 353 -12.24 25.41 -4.12
CA ASP A 353 -12.67 24.96 -2.80
C ASP A 353 -11.66 23.93 -2.23
N PRO A 354 -10.95 24.25 -1.12
CA PRO A 354 -10.02 23.32 -0.47
C PRO A 354 -10.72 22.11 0.18
N THR A 355 -12.03 22.22 0.42
CA THR A 355 -12.81 21.16 1.07
C THR A 355 -13.36 20.14 0.09
N SER A 356 -13.29 20.41 -1.22
CA SER A 356 -13.79 19.51 -2.24
C SER A 356 -12.81 18.37 -2.52
N TYR A 357 -13.32 17.13 -2.44
CA TYR A 357 -12.54 15.95 -2.80
C TYR A 357 -12.15 15.95 -4.29
N ALA A 358 -13.01 16.49 -5.16
CA ALA A 358 -12.72 16.59 -6.59
C ALA A 358 -11.51 17.49 -6.88
N SER A 359 -11.36 18.60 -6.15
CA SER A 359 -10.17 19.47 -6.23
C SER A 359 -8.90 18.73 -5.84
N PHE A 360 -8.95 17.95 -4.74
CA PHE A 360 -7.82 17.13 -4.32
C PHE A 360 -7.49 16.04 -5.34
N LEU A 361 -8.50 15.33 -5.84
CA LEU A 361 -8.34 14.30 -6.87
C LEU A 361 -7.69 14.86 -8.15
N ALA A 362 -8.12 16.05 -8.59
CA ALA A 362 -7.58 16.72 -9.76
C ALA A 362 -6.11 17.18 -9.59
N SER A 363 -5.66 17.44 -8.35
CA SER A 363 -4.26 17.77 -8.08
C SER A 363 -3.30 16.59 -8.23
N ARG A 364 -3.83 15.35 -8.25
CA ARG A 364 -3.07 14.11 -8.40
C ARG A 364 -3.68 13.21 -9.48
N PRO A 365 -3.66 13.62 -10.76
CA PRO A 365 -4.27 12.87 -11.85
C PRO A 365 -3.62 11.49 -12.04
N ASP A 366 -4.34 10.57 -12.70
CA ASP A 366 -3.87 9.21 -13.01
C ASP A 366 -2.52 9.18 -13.73
N ASN A 367 -2.22 10.24 -14.49
CA ASN A 367 -0.97 10.35 -15.22
C ASN A 367 0.28 10.46 -14.32
N PHE A 368 0.15 10.79 -13.03
CA PHE A 368 1.27 10.73 -12.09
C PHE A 368 1.69 9.28 -11.87
N GLU A 369 0.71 8.38 -11.74
CA GLU A 369 0.97 6.95 -11.59
C GLU A 369 1.55 6.36 -12.87
N THR A 370 0.93 6.60 -14.01
CA THR A 370 1.40 6.01 -15.28
C THR A 370 2.80 6.50 -15.67
N THR A 371 3.13 7.78 -15.41
CA THR A 371 4.46 8.33 -15.67
C THR A 371 5.53 7.65 -14.80
N ALA A 372 5.28 7.51 -13.49
CA ALA A 372 6.20 6.85 -12.58
C ALA A 372 6.40 5.35 -12.93
N ILE A 373 5.31 4.64 -13.21
CA ILE A 373 5.33 3.22 -13.57
C ILE A 373 6.08 3.00 -14.89
N ALA A 374 5.93 3.88 -15.87
CA ALA A 374 6.69 3.82 -17.12
C ALA A 374 8.21 3.92 -16.87
N GLU A 375 8.66 4.80 -15.98
CA GLU A 375 10.09 4.90 -15.62
C GLU A 375 10.60 3.67 -14.84
N ILE A 376 9.76 3.10 -13.97
CA ILE A 376 10.09 1.86 -13.26
C ILE A 376 10.24 0.70 -14.24
N ILE A 377 9.32 0.56 -15.21
CA ILE A 377 9.42 -0.46 -16.27
C ILE A 377 10.67 -0.22 -17.13
N ASN A 378 10.96 1.04 -17.50
CA ASN A 378 12.20 1.41 -18.20
C ASN A 378 13.45 0.97 -17.41
N CYS A 379 13.47 1.12 -16.09
CA CYS A 379 14.55 0.58 -15.24
C CYS A 379 14.60 -0.95 -15.27
N SER A 380 13.46 -1.63 -15.23
CA SER A 380 13.35 -3.09 -15.31
C SER A 380 13.93 -3.65 -16.62
N THR A 381 13.70 -2.98 -17.76
CA THR A 381 14.27 -3.41 -19.06
C THR A 381 15.80 -3.45 -19.07
N LYS A 382 16.46 -2.68 -18.20
CA LYS A 382 17.93 -2.62 -18.09
C LYS A 382 18.50 -3.66 -17.12
N PHE A 383 17.67 -4.16 -16.21
CA PHE A 383 18.03 -5.13 -15.17
C PHE A 383 16.89 -6.14 -15.00
N PRO A 384 16.66 -7.03 -15.99
CA PRO A 384 15.46 -7.87 -16.09
C PRO A 384 15.39 -8.99 -15.04
N ASN A 385 16.37 -9.10 -14.15
CA ASN A 385 16.44 -10.14 -13.12
C ASN A 385 16.08 -9.63 -11.71
N ILE A 386 15.86 -8.33 -11.55
CA ILE A 386 15.57 -7.74 -10.22
C ILE A 386 14.08 -7.48 -10.12
N PRO A 387 13.37 -8.16 -9.20
CA PRO A 387 11.96 -7.93 -8.97
C PRO A 387 11.71 -6.47 -8.59
N LEU A 388 10.77 -5.83 -9.29
CA LEU A 388 10.23 -4.54 -8.93
C LEU A 388 8.74 -4.67 -8.60
N HIS A 389 8.27 -3.91 -7.63
CA HIS A 389 6.89 -3.96 -7.17
C HIS A 389 6.28 -2.57 -7.08
N ILE A 390 5.12 -2.39 -7.71
CA ILE A 390 4.32 -1.16 -7.60
C ILE A 390 3.41 -1.33 -6.38
N VAL A 391 3.63 -0.54 -5.34
CA VAL A 391 2.76 -0.58 -4.17
C VAL A 391 1.46 0.19 -4.44
N HIS A 392 0.40 -0.13 -3.68
CA HIS A 392 -0.86 0.62 -3.59
C HIS A 392 -1.35 1.21 -4.92
N LEU A 393 -1.39 0.39 -5.99
CA LEU A 393 -1.82 0.83 -7.33
C LEU A 393 -3.29 1.26 -7.28
N ALA A 394 -3.56 2.52 -7.61
CA ALA A 394 -4.90 3.08 -7.52
C ALA A 394 -5.54 3.30 -8.89
N THR A 395 -4.76 3.54 -9.94
CA THR A 395 -5.30 3.74 -11.29
C THR A 395 -5.33 2.46 -12.14
N TYR A 396 -6.45 2.21 -12.80
CA TYR A 396 -6.56 1.19 -13.84
C TYR A 396 -5.72 1.53 -15.07
N GLU A 397 -5.36 2.79 -15.29
CA GLU A 397 -4.59 3.20 -16.47
C GLU A 397 -3.18 2.64 -16.52
N ALA A 398 -2.66 2.23 -15.37
CA ALA A 398 -1.38 1.55 -15.30
C ALA A 398 -1.46 0.07 -15.73
N ILE A 399 -2.66 -0.51 -15.79
CA ILE A 399 -2.85 -1.94 -16.08
C ILE A 399 -2.31 -2.36 -17.44
N PRO A 400 -2.53 -1.60 -18.54
CA PRO A 400 -1.87 -1.88 -19.82
C PRO A 400 -0.34 -1.91 -19.74
N LEU A 401 0.28 -1.01 -18.98
CA LEU A 401 1.74 -0.96 -18.80
C LEU A 401 2.26 -2.21 -18.08
N ILE A 402 1.61 -2.56 -16.97
CA ILE A 402 1.98 -3.75 -16.17
C ILE A 402 1.75 -5.02 -16.98
N ARG A 403 0.63 -5.12 -17.71
CA ARG A 403 0.32 -6.25 -18.61
C ARG A 403 1.40 -6.41 -19.69
N ALA A 404 1.76 -5.32 -20.36
CA ALA A 404 2.79 -5.33 -21.39
C ALA A 404 4.17 -5.73 -20.83
N ALA A 405 4.55 -5.22 -19.66
CA ALA A 405 5.79 -5.59 -18.99
C ALA A 405 5.82 -7.09 -18.63
N LYS A 406 4.74 -7.62 -18.05
CA LYS A 406 4.60 -9.05 -17.73
C LYS A 406 4.65 -9.94 -18.99
N SER A 407 4.05 -9.51 -20.10
CA SER A 407 4.08 -10.26 -21.36
C SER A 407 5.50 -10.47 -21.93
N GLN A 408 6.45 -9.62 -21.52
CA GLN A 408 7.86 -9.73 -21.87
C GLN A 408 8.70 -10.36 -20.74
N ASN A 409 8.06 -11.02 -19.78
CA ASN A 409 8.68 -11.65 -18.61
C ASN A 409 9.51 -10.68 -17.75
N LEU A 410 9.21 -9.37 -17.79
CA LEU A 410 9.83 -8.44 -16.85
C LEU A 410 9.30 -8.76 -15.44
N PRO A 411 10.15 -8.78 -14.41
CA PRO A 411 9.78 -9.15 -13.05
C PRO A 411 9.08 -7.98 -12.33
N ILE A 412 7.97 -7.51 -12.91
CA ILE A 412 7.11 -6.46 -12.36
C ILE A 412 5.89 -7.11 -11.71
N SER A 413 5.60 -6.69 -10.49
CA SER A 413 4.37 -7.02 -9.77
C SER A 413 3.70 -5.75 -9.25
N ALA A 414 2.43 -5.85 -8.88
CA ALA A 414 1.69 -4.77 -8.28
C ALA A 414 0.73 -5.29 -7.21
N GLU A 415 0.55 -4.50 -6.15
CA GLU A 415 -0.51 -4.66 -5.18
C GLU A 415 -1.53 -3.50 -5.33
N THR A 416 -2.74 -3.71 -4.82
CA THR A 416 -3.71 -2.63 -4.58
C THR A 416 -4.21 -2.71 -3.14
N CYS A 417 -5.05 -1.77 -2.72
CA CYS A 417 -5.45 -1.64 -1.33
C CYS A 417 -6.95 -1.87 -1.13
N PHE A 418 -7.35 -2.24 0.09
CA PHE A 418 -8.76 -2.44 0.43
C PHE A 418 -9.62 -1.23 0.06
N HIS A 419 -9.12 -0.01 0.30
CA HIS A 419 -9.84 1.23 0.01
C HIS A 419 -10.04 1.52 -1.48
N TYR A 420 -9.11 1.14 -2.36
CA TYR A 420 -9.31 1.27 -3.82
C TYR A 420 -10.30 0.26 -4.39
N LEU A 421 -10.58 -0.81 -3.64
CA LEU A 421 -11.56 -1.84 -4.00
C LEU A 421 -12.93 -1.61 -3.36
N SER A 422 -13.04 -0.73 -2.35
CA SER A 422 -14.27 -0.52 -1.59
C SER A 422 -14.83 0.90 -1.66
N LEU A 423 -13.97 1.92 -1.66
CA LEU A 423 -14.36 3.32 -1.61
C LEU A 423 -14.35 3.93 -3.02
N THR A 424 -15.13 4.98 -3.23
CA THR A 424 -15.25 5.63 -4.54
C THR A 424 -15.29 7.14 -4.37
N ALA A 425 -14.62 7.87 -5.26
CA ALA A 425 -14.49 9.32 -5.21
C ALA A 425 -15.84 10.05 -5.14
N GLU A 426 -16.85 9.54 -5.86
CA GLU A 426 -18.20 10.10 -5.97
C GLU A 426 -18.97 10.06 -4.64
N LYS A 427 -18.52 9.25 -3.67
CA LYS A 427 -19.17 9.12 -2.36
C LYS A 427 -18.45 9.89 -1.24
N ILE A 428 -17.34 10.54 -1.56
CA ILE A 428 -16.57 11.32 -0.57
C ILE A 428 -17.08 12.76 -0.62
N ASN A 429 -17.91 13.13 0.35
CA ASN A 429 -18.41 14.52 0.42
C ASN A 429 -17.31 15.48 0.86
N ASN A 430 -17.55 16.78 0.64
CA ASN A 430 -16.68 17.84 1.11
C ASN A 430 -16.38 17.72 2.61
N CYS A 431 -15.21 18.23 2.99
CA CYS A 431 -14.68 18.22 4.37
C CYS A 431 -14.32 16.85 4.96
N HIS A 432 -14.58 15.72 4.28
CA HIS A 432 -14.27 14.39 4.82
C HIS A 432 -12.82 13.96 4.59
N THR A 433 -11.89 14.68 5.19
CA THR A 433 -10.43 14.47 5.05
C THR A 433 -9.93 13.15 5.63
N HIS A 434 -10.73 12.43 6.42
CA HIS A 434 -10.42 11.07 6.87
C HIS A 434 -10.38 10.05 5.72
N PHE A 435 -10.91 10.38 4.53
CA PHE A 435 -10.74 9.60 3.29
C PHE A 435 -9.45 9.93 2.51
N LYS A 436 -8.72 10.98 2.89
CA LYS A 436 -7.52 11.39 2.16
C LYS A 436 -6.46 10.30 2.22
N CYS A 437 -5.92 9.92 1.07
CA CYS A 437 -4.75 9.07 0.87
C CYS A 437 -4.09 9.40 -0.47
N CYS A 438 -2.85 8.94 -0.64
CA CYS A 438 -2.06 9.13 -1.86
C CYS A 438 -1.44 7.79 -2.30
N PRO A 439 -1.71 7.30 -3.53
CA PRO A 439 -2.58 7.92 -4.54
C PRO A 439 -4.05 8.09 -4.09
N PRO A 440 -4.82 9.03 -4.66
CA PRO A 440 -6.19 9.28 -4.20
C PRO A 440 -7.16 8.16 -4.63
N ILE A 441 -8.21 7.94 -3.83
CA ILE A 441 -9.36 7.09 -4.20
C ILE A 441 -9.98 7.63 -5.50
N ARG A 442 -10.13 6.76 -6.49
CA ARG A 442 -10.65 7.07 -7.83
C ARG A 442 -12.16 6.75 -7.94
N THR A 443 -12.70 6.87 -9.15
CA THR A 443 -14.11 6.62 -9.48
C THR A 443 -14.53 5.16 -9.29
N ASP A 444 -15.84 4.91 -9.23
CA ASP A 444 -16.41 3.56 -9.17
C ASP A 444 -16.05 2.72 -10.40
N GLU A 445 -15.96 3.35 -11.58
CA GLU A 445 -15.53 2.67 -12.80
C GLU A 445 -14.09 2.17 -12.69
N ASN A 446 -13.19 3.01 -12.20
CA ASN A 446 -11.81 2.61 -11.92
C ASN A 446 -11.77 1.45 -10.92
N ARG A 447 -12.52 1.55 -9.81
CA ARG A 447 -12.63 0.49 -8.79
C ARG A 447 -13.05 -0.86 -9.40
N LYS A 448 -14.07 -0.89 -10.25
CA LYS A 448 -14.53 -2.12 -10.93
C LYS A 448 -13.44 -2.70 -11.83
N LEU A 449 -12.67 -1.85 -12.50
CA LEU A 449 -11.57 -2.27 -13.37
C LEU A 449 -10.35 -2.79 -12.59
N LEU A 450 -10.09 -2.30 -11.38
CA LEU A 450 -9.09 -2.89 -10.47
C LEU A 450 -9.49 -4.31 -10.02
N TRP A 451 -10.76 -4.53 -9.69
CA TRP A 451 -11.28 -5.87 -9.41
C TRP A 451 -11.10 -6.83 -10.60
N LYS A 452 -11.35 -6.34 -11.82
CA LYS A 452 -11.06 -7.12 -13.03
C LYS A 452 -9.56 -7.43 -13.17
N ALA A 453 -8.69 -6.46 -12.91
CA ALA A 453 -7.24 -6.64 -13.00
C ALA A 453 -6.69 -7.67 -11.99
N LEU A 454 -7.33 -7.83 -10.81
CA LEU A 454 -7.04 -8.89 -9.84
C LEU A 454 -7.42 -10.28 -10.38
N ARG A 455 -8.59 -10.41 -11.01
CA ARG A 455 -9.04 -11.67 -11.64
C ARG A 455 -8.21 -12.05 -12.87
N ASP A 456 -7.70 -11.06 -13.58
CA ASP A 456 -6.79 -11.24 -14.71
C ASP A 456 -5.31 -11.48 -14.25
N ASP A 457 -5.03 -11.60 -12.95
CA ASP A 457 -3.71 -11.79 -12.34
C ASP A 457 -2.67 -10.70 -12.74
N ILE A 458 -3.14 -9.51 -13.12
CA ILE A 458 -2.29 -8.35 -13.43
C ILE A 458 -1.87 -7.66 -12.14
N ILE A 459 -2.82 -7.43 -11.24
CA ILE A 459 -2.55 -7.14 -9.82
C ILE A 459 -2.57 -8.48 -9.10
N THR A 460 -1.61 -8.74 -8.22
CA THR A 460 -1.46 -10.07 -7.60
C THR A 460 -1.76 -10.07 -6.11
N THR A 461 -1.67 -8.93 -5.44
CA THR A 461 -1.80 -8.85 -3.98
C THR A 461 -2.72 -7.70 -3.58
N VAL A 462 -3.37 -7.85 -2.42
CA VAL A 462 -4.21 -6.83 -1.81
C VAL A 462 -3.77 -6.64 -0.36
N VAL A 463 -3.53 -5.40 0.03
CA VAL A 463 -2.95 -5.01 1.33
C VAL A 463 -3.75 -3.88 1.99
N SER A 464 -3.45 -3.52 3.24
CA SER A 464 -4.15 -2.41 3.89
C SER A 464 -3.63 -1.04 3.47
N ASP A 465 -2.31 -0.91 3.33
CA ASP A 465 -1.62 0.39 3.42
C ASP A 465 -2.08 1.16 4.66
N HIS A 466 -2.13 0.45 5.80
CA HIS A 466 -2.57 1.00 7.07
C HIS A 466 -1.63 2.12 7.51
N SER A 467 -2.11 3.35 7.33
CA SER A 467 -1.35 4.59 7.50
C SER A 467 -2.06 5.53 8.48
N PRO A 468 -2.10 5.17 9.78
CA PRO A 468 -2.72 5.99 10.82
C PRO A 468 -1.88 7.21 11.16
N CYS A 469 -2.55 8.28 11.58
CA CYS A 469 -1.96 9.47 12.19
C CYS A 469 -2.85 9.96 13.34
N THR A 470 -2.40 10.97 14.09
CA THR A 470 -3.27 11.58 15.12
C THR A 470 -4.46 12.29 14.47
N PRO A 471 -5.64 12.32 15.11
CA PRO A 471 -6.84 12.94 14.54
C PRO A 471 -6.66 14.42 14.17
N ASP A 472 -5.82 15.15 14.91
CA ASP A 472 -5.51 16.56 14.62
C ASP A 472 -4.92 16.75 13.23
N LEU A 473 -4.07 15.81 12.77
CA LEU A 473 -3.43 15.86 11.47
C LEU A 473 -4.42 15.65 10.33
N LYS A 474 -5.57 15.02 10.57
CA LYS A 474 -6.64 14.93 9.58
C LYS A 474 -7.36 16.25 9.35
N GLY A 475 -7.22 17.24 10.24
CA GLY A 475 -7.80 18.56 10.06
C GLY A 475 -9.32 18.55 9.87
N LEU A 476 -10.02 17.63 10.54
CA LEU A 476 -11.47 17.36 10.38
C LEU A 476 -12.34 18.61 10.59
N GLU A 477 -11.93 19.52 11.48
CA GLU A 477 -12.65 20.77 11.76
C GLU A 477 -12.71 21.69 10.53
N LYS A 478 -11.61 21.82 9.79
CA LYS A 478 -11.54 22.67 8.59
C LYS A 478 -11.93 21.93 7.32
N GLY A 479 -11.71 20.61 7.28
CA GLY A 479 -12.04 19.80 6.11
C GLY A 479 -11.17 20.07 4.87
N ASP A 480 -10.04 20.75 5.02
CA ASP A 480 -9.13 21.08 3.91
C ASP A 480 -8.30 19.86 3.48
N PHE A 481 -8.62 19.29 2.32
CA PHE A 481 -7.91 18.13 1.77
C PHE A 481 -6.45 18.41 1.42
N PHE A 482 -6.08 19.64 1.06
CA PHE A 482 -4.70 19.96 0.69
C PHE A 482 -3.81 20.06 1.93
N SER A 483 -4.36 20.55 3.04
CA SER A 483 -3.63 20.67 4.31
C SER A 483 -3.63 19.40 5.15
N ALA A 484 -4.69 18.57 5.09
CA ALA A 484 -4.80 17.38 5.92
C ALA A 484 -3.71 16.33 5.62
N TRP A 485 -3.34 15.53 6.60
CA TRP A 485 -2.48 14.36 6.42
C TRP A 485 -3.27 13.18 5.81
N GLY A 486 -2.72 12.54 4.79
CA GLY A 486 -3.26 11.39 4.09
C GLY A 486 -2.98 10.06 4.81
N GLY A 487 -3.65 9.00 4.40
CA GLY A 487 -3.50 7.65 4.93
C GLY A 487 -4.78 7.11 5.58
N ILE A 488 -5.10 5.84 5.31
CA ILE A 488 -6.33 5.22 5.78
C ILE A 488 -6.01 4.11 6.78
N SER A 489 -6.62 4.18 7.96
CA SER A 489 -6.53 3.12 8.97
C SER A 489 -7.45 1.95 8.62
N SER A 490 -6.89 0.82 8.14
CA SER A 490 -7.69 -0.34 7.74
C SER A 490 -7.13 -1.73 8.09
N VAL A 491 -5.99 -1.83 8.78
CA VAL A 491 -5.45 -3.15 9.17
C VAL A 491 -6.47 -3.90 10.03
N GLY A 492 -6.73 -5.15 9.71
CA GLY A 492 -7.78 -5.95 10.35
C GLY A 492 -9.19 -5.81 9.76
N PHE A 493 -9.41 -4.89 8.82
CA PHE A 493 -10.68 -4.82 8.08
C PHE A 493 -10.64 -5.49 6.71
N GLY A 494 -9.47 -5.93 6.24
CA GLY A 494 -9.27 -6.47 4.90
C GLY A 494 -10.25 -7.56 4.49
N LEU A 495 -10.34 -8.65 5.27
CA LEU A 495 -11.24 -9.76 4.96
C LEU A 495 -12.72 -9.35 4.97
N PRO A 496 -13.25 -8.68 6.01
CA PRO A 496 -14.62 -8.14 5.98
C PRO A 496 -14.91 -7.19 4.82
N ILE A 497 -13.98 -6.28 4.48
CA ILE A 497 -14.14 -5.34 3.35
C ILE A 497 -14.25 -6.12 2.03
N LEU A 498 -13.26 -6.99 1.76
CA LEU A 498 -13.20 -7.74 0.50
C LEU A 498 -14.38 -8.70 0.36
N PHE A 499 -14.81 -9.34 1.45
CA PHE A 499 -15.99 -10.20 1.43
C PHE A 499 -17.27 -9.40 1.18
N THR A 500 -17.46 -8.28 1.89
CA THR A 500 -18.64 -7.43 1.74
C THR A 500 -18.74 -6.85 0.34
N GLU A 501 -17.70 -6.18 -0.16
CA GLU A 501 -17.73 -5.52 -1.46
C GLU A 501 -17.64 -6.53 -2.61
N GLY A 502 -16.81 -7.57 -2.45
CA GLY A 502 -16.67 -8.64 -3.43
C GLY A 502 -17.96 -9.45 -3.64
N SER A 503 -18.81 -9.57 -2.61
CA SER A 503 -20.12 -10.23 -2.73
C SER A 503 -21.09 -9.50 -3.66
N LYS A 504 -20.88 -8.20 -3.88
CA LYS A 504 -21.71 -7.34 -4.74
C LYS A 504 -21.33 -7.45 -6.23
N LEU A 505 -20.21 -8.10 -6.55
CA LEU A 505 -19.75 -8.29 -7.93
C LEU A 505 -20.47 -9.46 -8.60
N SER A 506 -20.40 -9.50 -9.94
CA SER A 506 -20.95 -10.59 -10.75
C SER A 506 -19.87 -11.16 -11.68
N PRO A 507 -19.42 -12.41 -11.50
CA PRO A 507 -19.75 -13.28 -10.36
C PRO A 507 -19.20 -12.72 -9.02
N PRO A 508 -19.78 -13.10 -7.87
CA PRO A 508 -19.26 -12.74 -6.56
C PRO A 508 -17.82 -13.23 -6.34
N ILE A 509 -17.07 -12.51 -5.53
CA ILE A 509 -15.71 -12.90 -5.12
C ILE A 509 -15.80 -14.02 -4.07
N THR A 510 -14.95 -15.02 -4.23
CA THR A 510 -14.88 -16.17 -3.32
C THR A 510 -13.85 -15.98 -2.22
N ILE A 511 -14.01 -16.69 -1.10
CA ILE A 511 -13.00 -16.74 -0.01
C ILE A 511 -11.65 -17.28 -0.52
N LYS A 512 -11.67 -18.19 -1.49
CA LYS A 512 -10.48 -18.67 -2.20
C LYS A 512 -9.72 -17.53 -2.86
N GLU A 513 -10.40 -16.68 -3.63
CA GLU A 513 -9.79 -15.53 -4.29
C GLU A 513 -9.18 -14.56 -3.25
N ILE A 514 -9.90 -14.27 -2.16
CA ILE A 514 -9.39 -13.43 -1.07
C ILE A 514 -8.13 -14.04 -0.44
N SER A 515 -8.13 -15.34 -0.15
CA SER A 515 -6.96 -16.04 0.40
C SER A 515 -5.79 -16.07 -0.58
N LYS A 516 -6.04 -16.23 -1.89
CA LYS A 516 -4.99 -16.14 -2.92
C LYS A 516 -4.31 -14.77 -2.86
N TRP A 517 -5.07 -13.68 -2.86
CA TRP A 517 -4.51 -12.32 -2.89
C TRP A 517 -3.89 -11.86 -1.58
N CYS A 518 -4.46 -12.24 -0.43
CA CYS A 518 -4.11 -11.70 0.88
C CYS A 518 -3.33 -12.66 1.78
N SER A 519 -3.21 -13.94 1.40
CA SER A 519 -2.41 -14.94 2.14
C SER A 519 -1.28 -15.47 1.26
N TRP A 520 -1.59 -16.25 0.23
CA TRP A 520 -0.55 -16.94 -0.55
C TRP A 520 0.33 -15.97 -1.35
N ASN A 521 -0.28 -15.08 -2.14
CA ASN A 521 0.47 -14.18 -3.00
C ASN A 521 1.28 -13.16 -2.19
N THR A 522 0.74 -12.65 -1.08
CA THR A 522 1.46 -11.76 -0.17
C THR A 522 2.58 -12.50 0.54
N ALA A 523 2.37 -13.72 1.04
CA ALA A 523 3.45 -14.55 1.59
C ALA A 523 4.58 -14.75 0.57
N LYS A 524 4.26 -15.00 -0.71
CA LYS A 524 5.25 -15.08 -1.80
C LYS A 524 5.94 -13.75 -2.06
N GLN A 525 5.19 -12.64 -2.19
CA GLN A 525 5.73 -11.29 -2.38
C GLN A 525 6.77 -10.96 -1.31
N VAL A 526 6.49 -11.32 -0.06
CA VAL A 526 7.38 -11.03 1.07
C VAL A 526 8.41 -12.13 1.30
N GLY A 527 8.42 -13.23 0.55
CA GLY A 527 9.41 -14.33 0.59
C GLY A 527 9.23 -15.34 1.75
N LEU A 528 7.99 -15.52 2.20
CA LEU A 528 7.57 -16.40 3.30
C LEU A 528 6.70 -17.58 2.84
N SER A 529 6.54 -17.77 1.53
CA SER A 529 5.79 -18.87 0.89
C SER A 529 6.21 -20.27 1.37
N HIS A 530 7.44 -20.44 1.88
CA HIS A 530 7.94 -21.71 2.40
C HIS A 530 7.32 -22.11 3.76
N LYS A 531 6.63 -21.20 4.46
CA LYS A 531 6.02 -21.49 5.78
C LYS A 531 4.70 -20.76 6.07
N LYS A 532 4.31 -19.75 5.28
CA LYS A 532 3.08 -18.96 5.47
C LYS A 532 2.22 -18.95 4.21
N GLY A 533 0.96 -18.53 4.36
CA GLY A 533 0.05 -18.24 3.25
C GLY A 533 -0.85 -19.39 2.82
N LYS A 534 -0.72 -20.57 3.41
CA LYS A 534 -1.65 -21.70 3.25
C LYS A 534 -1.69 -22.59 4.50
N ILE A 535 -2.72 -23.42 4.62
CA ILE A 535 -2.82 -24.49 5.62
C ILE A 535 -2.27 -25.76 4.96
N ASP A 536 -1.12 -26.24 5.42
CA ASP A 536 -0.46 -27.44 4.91
C ASP A 536 0.48 -28.01 5.98
N VAL A 537 0.80 -29.29 5.94
CA VAL A 537 1.69 -29.92 6.93
C VAL A 537 3.07 -29.27 6.89
N GLY A 538 3.62 -28.92 8.06
CA GLY A 538 4.90 -28.23 8.22
C GLY A 538 4.85 -26.70 8.07
N TYR A 539 3.72 -26.14 7.63
CA TYR A 539 3.51 -24.68 7.61
C TYR A 539 3.25 -24.17 9.03
N ASP A 540 3.50 -22.89 9.24
CA ASP A 540 3.12 -22.23 10.49
C ASP A 540 1.60 -22.42 10.68
N ALA A 541 1.19 -22.77 11.91
CA ALA A 541 -0.20 -22.91 12.30
C ALA A 541 -0.85 -21.52 12.47
N ASP A 542 -0.85 -20.77 11.36
CA ASP A 542 -1.39 -19.42 11.19
C ASP A 542 -2.70 -19.52 10.43
N PHE A 543 -3.81 -19.47 11.15
CA PHE A 543 -5.15 -19.54 10.57
C PHE A 543 -6.16 -18.72 11.37
N LEU A 544 -7.28 -18.41 10.74
CA LEU A 544 -8.38 -17.66 11.32
C LEU A 544 -9.68 -18.47 11.22
N ILE A 545 -10.63 -18.15 12.10
CA ILE A 545 -12.01 -18.64 12.03
C ILE A 545 -12.92 -17.48 11.63
N PHE A 546 -13.67 -17.65 10.55
CA PHE A 546 -14.50 -16.61 9.95
C PHE A 546 -15.98 -17.02 9.93
N ASP A 547 -16.82 -16.15 10.47
CA ASP A 547 -18.27 -16.22 10.37
C ASP A 547 -18.69 -15.34 9.20
N ASP A 548 -19.02 -15.97 8.06
CA ASP A 548 -19.34 -15.29 6.82
C ASP A 548 -20.81 -14.82 6.71
N GLU A 549 -21.66 -15.15 7.69
CA GLU A 549 -23.06 -14.74 7.71
C GLU A 549 -23.33 -13.56 8.65
N CYS A 550 -22.46 -13.31 9.63
CA CYS A 550 -22.60 -12.19 10.55
C CYS A 550 -22.58 -10.83 9.83
N GLU A 551 -23.49 -9.94 10.19
CA GLU A 551 -23.48 -8.54 9.77
C GLU A 551 -23.27 -7.62 10.96
N TYR A 552 -22.53 -6.53 10.77
CA TYR A 552 -22.28 -5.53 11.81
C TYR A 552 -21.93 -4.18 11.19
N ILE A 553 -22.03 -3.12 11.98
CA ILE A 553 -21.64 -1.76 11.60
C ILE A 553 -20.29 -1.48 12.23
N ILE A 554 -19.39 -0.86 11.48
CA ILE A 554 -18.11 -0.39 12.00
C ILE A 554 -18.35 0.85 12.86
N VAL A 555 -17.77 0.85 14.05
CA VAL A 555 -17.80 1.97 15.00
C VAL A 555 -16.37 2.26 15.42
N ASN A 556 -15.94 3.51 15.26
CA ASN A 556 -14.59 3.98 15.59
C ASN A 556 -14.14 3.55 17.01
N ASP A 557 -15.02 3.69 18.00
CA ASP A 557 -14.75 3.36 19.40
C ASP A 557 -14.43 1.87 19.63
N GLU A 558 -14.94 0.98 18.78
CA GLU A 558 -14.71 -0.47 18.87
C GLU A 558 -13.43 -0.92 18.13
N THR A 559 -12.78 -0.02 17.39
CA THR A 559 -11.56 -0.36 16.66
C THR A 559 -10.37 -0.55 17.59
N PHE A 560 -9.39 -1.35 17.19
CA PHE A 560 -8.16 -1.57 17.98
C PHE A 560 -7.00 -0.64 17.61
N PHE A 561 -7.21 0.28 16.67
CA PHE A 561 -6.24 1.32 16.34
C PHE A 561 -5.94 2.19 17.55
N LYS A 562 -4.73 2.76 17.64
CA LYS A 562 -4.40 3.70 18.71
C LYS A 562 -5.27 4.94 18.65
N ASN A 563 -5.44 5.49 17.46
CA ASN A 563 -6.34 6.60 17.17
C ASN A 563 -7.64 6.03 16.59
N LYS A 564 -8.77 6.25 17.27
CA LYS A 564 -10.10 5.71 16.92
C LYS A 564 -10.71 6.45 15.72
N LEU A 565 -10.08 6.29 14.56
CA LEU A 565 -10.48 6.96 13.32
C LEU A 565 -10.20 6.06 12.11
N THR A 566 -11.24 5.79 11.33
CA THR A 566 -11.17 5.07 10.06
C THR A 566 -12.13 5.65 9.03
N ALA A 567 -11.83 5.44 7.74
CA ALA A 567 -12.70 5.76 6.60
C ALA A 567 -13.95 4.87 6.51
N TYR A 568 -14.03 3.84 7.35
CA TYR A 568 -15.10 2.83 7.33
C TYR A 568 -16.14 3.01 8.43
N ASP A 569 -16.02 4.05 9.28
CA ASP A 569 -16.97 4.31 10.36
C ASP A 569 -18.40 4.46 9.83
N GLY A 570 -19.36 3.80 10.50
CA GLY A 570 -20.76 3.74 10.08
C GLY A 570 -21.07 2.80 8.89
N MET A 571 -20.06 2.19 8.25
CA MET A 571 -20.30 1.24 7.15
C MET A 571 -20.75 -0.12 7.68
N LYS A 572 -21.69 -0.75 6.97
CA LYS A 572 -22.18 -2.10 7.26
C LYS A 572 -21.31 -3.14 6.54
N PHE A 573 -20.73 -4.07 7.30
CA PHE A 573 -19.99 -5.22 6.77
C PHE A 573 -20.76 -6.53 6.98
N LYS A 574 -20.56 -7.45 6.02
CA LYS A 574 -20.88 -8.87 6.12
C LYS A 574 -19.58 -9.65 6.32
N GLY A 575 -19.62 -10.62 7.22
CA GLY A 575 -18.50 -11.48 7.55
C GLY A 575 -17.61 -10.91 8.67
N LYS A 576 -17.39 -11.68 9.75
CA LYS A 576 -16.59 -11.25 10.90
C LYS A 576 -15.63 -12.33 11.36
N VAL A 577 -14.40 -11.94 11.68
CA VAL A 577 -13.40 -12.85 12.26
C VAL A 577 -13.78 -13.16 13.71
N ARG A 578 -13.84 -14.44 14.03
CA ARG A 578 -14.20 -14.98 15.34
C ARG A 578 -12.96 -15.21 16.19
N GLN A 579 -11.92 -15.80 15.59
CA GLN A 579 -10.67 -16.15 16.26
C GLN A 579 -9.49 -16.06 15.29
N THR A 580 -8.31 -15.73 15.81
CA THR A 580 -7.05 -15.69 15.06
C THR A 580 -5.97 -16.44 15.81
N PHE A 581 -5.24 -17.30 15.10
CA PHE A 581 -4.17 -18.11 15.63
C PHE A 581 -2.85 -17.75 14.96
N VAL A 582 -1.80 -17.59 15.76
CA VAL A 582 -0.43 -17.35 15.29
C VAL A 582 0.44 -18.45 15.88
N ARG A 583 1.05 -19.25 15.01
CA ARG A 583 1.89 -20.40 15.38
C ARG A 583 1.16 -21.31 16.37
N GLY A 584 -0.12 -21.58 16.11
CA GLY A 584 -1.01 -22.40 16.94
C GLY A 584 -1.54 -21.73 18.21
N ASN A 585 -1.08 -20.53 18.56
CA ASN A 585 -1.53 -19.82 19.75
C ASN A 585 -2.72 -18.93 19.42
N LEU A 586 -3.79 -19.00 20.21
CA LEU A 586 -4.94 -18.10 20.08
C LEU A 586 -4.53 -16.70 20.52
N VAL A 587 -4.44 -15.76 19.56
CA VAL A 587 -4.00 -14.38 19.82
C VAL A 587 -5.14 -13.38 19.92
N PHE A 588 -6.28 -13.72 19.32
CA PHE A 588 -7.52 -12.95 19.38
C PHE A 588 -8.73 -13.87 19.38
N ASP A 589 -9.72 -13.53 20.20
CA ASP A 589 -11.07 -14.11 20.19
C ASP A 589 -12.08 -12.97 20.31
N LEU A 590 -13.14 -13.01 19.49
CA LEU A 590 -14.11 -11.92 19.43
C LEU A 590 -14.85 -11.66 20.77
N LYS A 591 -15.00 -12.68 21.62
CA LYS A 591 -15.64 -12.56 22.94
C LYS A 591 -14.65 -12.25 24.05
N LEU A 592 -13.44 -12.84 23.99
CA LEU A 592 -12.44 -12.74 25.06
C LEU A 592 -11.41 -11.61 24.84
N GLY A 593 -11.36 -11.04 23.63
CA GLY A 593 -10.37 -10.05 23.22
C GLY A 593 -9.02 -10.68 22.86
N HIS A 594 -7.96 -9.88 22.96
CA HIS A 594 -6.60 -10.32 22.69
C HIS A 594 -6.02 -11.18 23.81
N SER A 595 -5.11 -12.07 23.44
CA SER A 595 -4.28 -12.78 24.42
C SER A 595 -3.52 -11.79 25.32
N LYS A 596 -3.29 -12.16 26.59
CA LYS A 596 -2.62 -11.28 27.57
C LYS A 596 -1.14 -11.02 27.25
N VAL A 597 -0.52 -11.90 26.47
CA VAL A 597 0.91 -11.88 26.15
C VAL A 597 1.07 -11.90 24.64
N ALA A 598 1.89 -10.98 24.13
CA ALA A 598 2.30 -10.93 22.74
C ALA A 598 2.89 -12.28 22.28
N GLN A 599 2.31 -12.90 21.25
CA GLN A 599 2.76 -14.21 20.72
C GLN A 599 3.48 -14.11 19.37
N GLY A 600 3.47 -12.94 18.73
CA GLY A 600 4.14 -12.72 17.46
C GLY A 600 5.66 -12.78 17.58
N SER A 601 6.32 -13.17 16.51
CA SER A 601 7.79 -13.20 16.38
C SER A 601 8.27 -12.21 15.31
N LEU A 602 9.45 -11.66 15.53
CA LEU A 602 10.12 -10.86 14.50
C LEU A 602 10.74 -11.78 13.45
N ILE A 603 10.41 -11.51 12.19
CA ILE A 603 10.89 -12.25 11.02
C ILE A 603 12.18 -11.58 10.56
N LEU A 604 13.30 -12.11 11.06
CA LEU A 604 14.65 -11.59 10.79
C LEU A 604 15.49 -12.61 9.99
N GLU A 605 14.95 -13.77 9.63
CA GLU A 605 15.65 -14.66 8.73
C GLU A 605 15.83 -14.05 7.34
N PRO A 606 16.94 -14.36 6.64
CA PRO A 606 17.12 -13.97 5.26
C PRO A 606 15.95 -14.38 4.37
N ARG A 607 15.68 -13.56 3.36
CA ARG A 607 14.64 -13.85 2.37
C ARG A 607 14.88 -15.18 1.65
N PHE A 608 13.88 -16.05 1.63
CA PHE A 608 13.96 -17.40 1.04
C PHE A 608 13.98 -17.37 -0.49
N GLU A 609 13.08 -16.61 -1.10
CA GLU A 609 12.95 -16.41 -2.55
C GLU A 609 12.64 -14.95 -2.91
#